data_AF-A0A7L3F6T9-F1
#
_entry.id   AF-A0A7L3F6T9-F1
#
_cell.length_a   1.000
_cell.length_b   1.000
_cell.length_c   1.000
_cell.angle_alpha   90.00
_cell.angle_beta   90.00
_cell.angle_gamma   90.00
#
_symmetry.space_group_name_H-M   'P 1'
#
loop_
_entity.id
_entity.type
_entity.pdbx_description
1 polymer ?
#
loop_
_entity_poly.entity_id
_entity_poly.type
_entity_poly.pdbx_seq_one_letter_code
_entity_poly.pdbx_strand_id
1 'polypeptide(L)'
;GMLSGPPHSYCIVEKWRGFERILPNKTKILRLWVAWGDEQENVRFVLVRSEASLPNAGPRSAEARVVLSKERPVHGLGAARASLVLTQERQRRVVRKAFRKLAKINKKRQQPLAREASSAERMETLVHLVLSQDHTIRQQIQRLRELDREIDRYEAKIHLDRMKRHGVNYVQDTYLVGTGGGEPEPGREPGGVAQPAAGRPAEDYARRQEQRARQEELLEHLAAEIQEELNERWMKRRREELELAAGPGLAETDCDTTELSGGGEGELHLEHERVKTQLSTSLYI
;
A
#
# COMPACT_ATOMS: atom_id res chain seq x y z
N GLY A 1 27.61 -8.70 30.79
CA GLY A 1 27.31 -7.61 31.76
C GLY A 1 26.10 -8.01 32.57
N MET A 2 26.24 -8.13 33.89
CA MET A 2 25.14 -8.49 34.77
C MET A 2 24.04 -7.42 34.67
N LEU A 3 22.82 -7.83 34.32
CA LEU A 3 21.64 -6.97 34.33
C LEU A 3 21.43 -6.50 35.78
N SER A 4 21.71 -5.22 36.05
CA SER A 4 21.55 -4.62 37.38
C SER A 4 20.24 -3.84 37.40
N GLY A 5 19.33 -4.21 38.30
CA GLY A 5 18.05 -3.53 38.50
C GLY A 5 16.90 -4.50 38.82
N PRO A 6 15.80 -4.01 39.41
CA PRO A 6 14.62 -4.84 39.70
C PRO A 6 13.99 -5.35 38.39
N PRO A 7 13.45 -6.57 38.34
CA PRO A 7 12.92 -7.17 37.11
C PRO A 7 11.79 -6.35 36.45
N HIS A 8 11.10 -5.51 37.23
CA HIS A 8 10.03 -4.62 36.76
C HIS A 8 10.52 -3.42 35.93
N SER A 9 11.83 -3.12 35.93
CA SER A 9 12.41 -2.06 35.11
C SER A 9 12.75 -2.52 33.69
N TYR A 10 12.46 -3.77 33.33
CA TYR A 10 12.73 -4.34 32.02
C TYR A 10 11.44 -4.77 31.32
N CYS A 11 11.38 -4.60 30.01
CA CYS A 11 10.31 -5.08 29.15
C CYS A 11 10.90 -5.90 28.00
N ILE A 12 10.12 -6.86 27.49
CA ILE A 12 10.54 -7.70 26.36
C ILE A 12 9.93 -7.11 25.09
N VAL A 13 10.78 -6.88 24.09
CA VAL A 13 10.40 -6.36 22.78
C VAL A 13 10.56 -7.46 21.76
N GLU A 14 9.51 -7.69 21.00
CA GLU A 14 9.47 -8.55 19.83
C GLU A 14 9.85 -7.73 18.59
N LYS A 15 10.82 -8.21 17.80
CA LYS A 15 11.24 -7.61 16.54
C LYS A 15 11.02 -8.60 15.40
N TRP A 16 10.31 -8.17 14.35
CA TRP A 16 10.10 -8.93 13.11
C TRP A 16 9.99 -7.98 11.91
N ARG A 17 10.83 -8.19 10.88
CA ARG A 17 10.83 -7.40 9.61
C ARG A 17 10.69 -5.86 9.77
N GLY A 18 11.35 -5.28 10.77
CA GLY A 18 11.29 -3.83 11.05
C GLY A 18 10.11 -3.38 11.91
N PHE A 19 9.22 -4.29 12.29
CA PHE A 19 8.19 -4.06 13.29
C PHE A 19 8.73 -4.37 14.69
N GLU A 20 8.52 -3.45 15.63
CA GLU A 20 8.90 -3.61 17.04
C GLU A 20 7.67 -3.51 17.94
N ARG A 21 7.45 -4.52 18.79
CA ARG A 21 6.29 -4.58 19.70
C ARG A 21 6.73 -4.89 21.11
N ILE A 22 6.32 -4.06 22.08
CA ILE A 22 6.51 -4.35 23.50
C ILE A 22 5.49 -5.42 23.93
N LEU A 23 5.99 -6.52 24.50
CA LEU A 23 5.16 -7.59 25.02
C LEU A 23 4.67 -7.27 26.44
N PRO A 24 3.39 -7.54 26.75
CA PRO A 24 2.89 -7.49 28.13
C PRO A 24 3.70 -8.39 29.08
N ASN A 25 3.85 -7.98 30.34
CA ASN A 25 4.63 -8.73 31.36
C ASN A 25 4.11 -10.16 31.63
N LYS A 26 2.86 -10.46 31.25
CA LYS A 26 2.22 -11.78 31.42
C LYS A 26 2.30 -12.65 30.15
N THR A 27 2.97 -12.19 29.11
CA THR A 27 3.04 -12.90 27.83
C THR A 27 3.82 -14.20 27.96
N LYS A 28 3.21 -15.31 27.51
CA LYS A 28 3.87 -16.63 27.45
C LYS A 28 4.75 -16.70 26.21
N ILE A 29 6.01 -16.29 26.33
CA ILE A 29 6.96 -16.17 25.20
C ILE A 29 7.04 -17.46 24.38
N LEU A 30 7.09 -18.63 25.03
CA LEU A 30 7.14 -19.91 24.31
C LEU A 30 5.88 -20.19 23.47
N ARG A 31 4.69 -19.80 23.96
CA ARG A 31 3.46 -19.94 23.17
C ARG A 31 3.44 -18.98 21.99
N LEU A 32 3.98 -17.79 22.18
CA LEU A 32 4.07 -16.77 21.14
C LEU A 32 5.10 -17.16 20.08
N TRP A 33 6.25 -17.70 20.50
CA TRP A 33 7.27 -18.29 19.63
C TRP A 33 6.72 -19.42 18.76
N VAL A 34 6.00 -20.39 19.36
CA VAL A 34 5.38 -21.48 18.61
C VAL A 34 4.31 -20.95 17.62
N ALA A 35 3.60 -19.88 17.96
CA ALA A 35 2.60 -19.28 17.08
C ALA A 35 3.21 -18.63 15.82
N TRP A 36 4.52 -18.34 15.79
CA TRP A 36 5.20 -17.81 14.61
C TRP A 36 5.54 -18.88 13.56
N GLY A 37 5.45 -20.17 13.90
CA GLY A 37 5.67 -21.25 12.92
C GLY A 37 7.00 -21.14 12.18
N ASP A 38 6.95 -21.13 10.85
CA ASP A 38 8.12 -21.10 9.97
C ASP A 38 8.89 -19.75 10.00
N GLU A 39 8.27 -18.69 10.52
CA GLU A 39 8.90 -17.35 10.62
C GLU A 39 9.69 -17.15 11.93
N GLN A 40 9.82 -18.19 12.75
CA GLN A 40 10.58 -18.14 14.01
C GLN A 40 12.02 -17.62 13.84
N GLU A 41 12.72 -18.05 12.78
CA GLU A 41 14.11 -17.63 12.52
C GLU A 41 14.26 -16.10 12.31
N ASN A 42 13.17 -15.45 11.90
CA ASN A 42 13.11 -14.02 11.62
C ASN A 42 12.65 -13.17 12.82
N VAL A 43 12.21 -13.81 13.90
CA VAL A 43 11.70 -13.14 15.11
C VAL A 43 12.80 -13.07 16.17
N ARG A 44 13.00 -11.89 16.78
CA ARG A 44 13.95 -11.70 17.89
C ARG A 44 13.26 -11.10 19.11
N PHE A 45 13.50 -11.69 20.28
CA PHE A 45 13.10 -11.10 21.56
C PHE A 45 14.28 -10.37 22.19
N VAL A 46 14.11 -9.09 22.48
CA VAL A 46 15.13 -8.23 23.09
C VAL A 46 14.61 -7.73 24.43
N LEU A 47 15.41 -7.88 25.48
CA LEU A 47 15.11 -7.31 26.80
C LEU A 47 15.63 -5.87 26.83
N VAL A 48 14.74 -4.90 27.06
CA VAL A 48 15.07 -3.47 27.08
C VAL A 48 14.68 -2.87 28.43
N ARG A 49 15.45 -1.89 28.92
CA ARG A 49 15.08 -1.12 30.12
C ARG A 49 13.92 -0.18 29.81
N SER A 50 12.82 -0.33 30.54
CA SER A 50 11.54 0.37 30.32
C SER A 50 11.61 1.90 30.41
N GLU A 51 12.67 2.45 30.98
CA GLU A 51 12.90 3.90 31.12
C GLU A 51 13.76 4.50 29.99
N ALA A 52 14.29 3.68 29.08
CA ALA A 52 15.04 4.10 27.89
C ALA A 52 14.21 4.06 26.60
N SER A 53 12.98 3.56 26.63
CA SER A 53 12.06 3.57 25.48
C SER A 53 11.06 4.74 25.58
N LEU A 54 10.92 5.48 24.47
CA LEU A 54 9.96 6.57 24.28
C LEU A 54 8.50 6.06 24.23
N PRO A 55 7.52 6.98 24.10
CA PRO A 55 6.40 7.15 25.03
C PRO A 55 5.39 5.99 25.02
N ASN A 56 5.02 5.57 26.23
CA ASN A 56 3.96 4.65 26.60
C ASN A 56 2.65 4.83 25.79
N ALA A 57 2.48 4.05 24.72
CA ALA A 57 1.21 3.88 24.01
C ALA A 57 0.41 2.75 24.67
N GLY A 58 -0.52 3.10 25.56
CA GLY A 58 -1.41 2.12 26.18
C GLY A 58 -2.18 2.64 27.39
N PRO A 59 -3.52 2.82 27.31
CA PRO A 59 -4.35 3.24 28.42
C PRO A 59 -4.37 2.18 29.53
N ARG A 60 -4.02 2.58 30.75
CA ARG A 60 -4.14 1.75 31.95
C ARG A 60 -5.62 1.50 32.26
N SER A 61 -6.08 0.27 32.07
CA SER A 61 -7.28 -0.26 32.71
C SER A 61 -7.03 -0.29 34.23
N ALA A 62 -7.67 0.63 34.95
CA ALA A 62 -7.70 0.58 36.41
C ALA A 62 -8.73 -0.47 36.83
N GLU A 63 -8.26 -1.62 37.30
CA GLU A 63 -9.06 -2.59 38.04
C GLU A 63 -9.61 -1.91 39.30
N ALA A 64 -10.93 -1.70 39.32
CA ALA A 64 -11.65 -1.18 40.47
C ALA A 64 -11.69 -2.24 41.57
N ARG A 65 -10.76 -2.19 42.51
CA ARG A 65 -10.91 -2.86 43.80
C ARG A 65 -12.02 -2.16 44.57
N VAL A 66 -13.20 -2.75 44.54
CA VAL A 66 -14.34 -2.44 45.42
C VAL A 66 -13.87 -2.60 46.86
N VAL A 67 -13.58 -1.47 47.52
CA VAL A 67 -13.42 -1.44 48.97
C VAL A 67 -14.83 -1.38 49.56
N LEU A 68 -15.25 -2.47 50.21
CA LEU A 68 -16.41 -2.46 51.08
C LEU A 68 -16.25 -1.33 52.11
N SER A 69 -17.15 -0.35 52.04
CA SER A 69 -17.24 0.73 53.01
C SER A 69 -17.66 0.15 54.36
N LYS A 70 -16.69 0.00 55.26
CA LYS A 70 -16.88 -0.36 56.65
C LYS A 70 -17.71 0.74 57.34
N GLU A 71 -18.86 0.33 57.86
CA GLU A 71 -19.79 1.10 58.69
C GLU A 71 -19.08 1.86 59.82
N ARG A 72 -19.64 3.03 60.18
CA ARG A 72 -19.80 3.55 61.57
C ARG A 72 -20.47 4.94 61.60
N PRO A 73 -21.04 5.41 62.74
CA PRO A 73 -22.44 5.21 63.11
C PRO A 73 -23.22 6.50 63.41
N VAL A 74 -24.53 6.34 63.52
CA VAL A 74 -25.58 7.30 63.94
C VAL A 74 -25.23 8.10 65.20
N HIS A 75 -25.30 9.45 65.11
CA HIS A 75 -25.71 10.43 66.15
C HIS A 75 -26.11 11.71 65.38
N GLY A 76 -27.18 12.46 65.59
CA GLY A 76 -28.31 12.45 66.51
C GLY A 76 -29.25 13.59 66.07
N LEU A 77 -30.51 13.53 66.47
CA LEU A 77 -31.58 14.49 66.18
C LEU A 77 -31.24 15.93 66.59
N GLY A 78 -31.75 16.91 65.82
CA GLY A 78 -32.11 18.23 66.34
C GLY A 78 -31.40 19.43 65.71
N ALA A 79 -32.13 20.18 64.88
CA ALA A 79 -32.23 21.65 64.88
C ALA A 79 -32.64 22.18 63.50
N ALA A 80 -33.94 22.13 63.22
CA ALA A 80 -34.55 23.13 62.35
C ALA A 80 -34.48 24.49 63.09
N ARG A 81 -34.14 25.56 62.36
CA ARG A 81 -34.03 26.98 62.76
C ARG A 81 -32.65 27.47 63.23
N ALA A 82 -31.73 27.64 62.28
CA ALA A 82 -30.62 28.58 62.39
C ALA A 82 -30.31 29.21 61.03
N SER A 83 -31.34 29.73 60.37
CA SER A 83 -31.19 30.71 59.30
C SER A 83 -31.23 32.08 59.96
N LEU A 84 -30.17 32.90 59.80
CA LEU A 84 -30.22 34.36 59.62
C LEU A 84 -29.00 35.17 60.12
N VAL A 85 -27.93 34.59 60.67
CA VAL A 85 -26.64 35.32 60.79
C VAL A 85 -25.46 34.37 60.68
N LEU A 86 -24.96 34.13 59.47
CA LEU A 86 -23.60 33.63 59.29
C LEU A 86 -22.65 34.76 59.69
N THR A 87 -21.83 34.55 60.73
CA THR A 87 -20.76 35.48 61.09
C THR A 87 -19.91 35.77 59.84
N GLN A 88 -19.55 37.04 59.61
CA GLN A 88 -18.85 37.49 58.39
C GLN A 88 -17.61 36.61 58.05
N GLU A 89 -16.98 36.06 59.09
CA GLU A 89 -15.87 35.11 59.04
C GLU A 89 -16.23 33.74 58.41
N ARG A 90 -17.41 33.18 58.70
CA ARG A 90 -17.91 31.96 58.05
C ARG A 90 -18.18 32.21 56.57
N GLN A 91 -18.75 33.36 56.21
CA GLN A 91 -19.01 33.73 54.82
C GLN A 91 -17.71 33.92 54.03
N ARG A 92 -16.69 34.59 54.61
CA ARG A 92 -15.34 34.69 54.03
C ARG A 92 -14.69 33.31 53.82
N ARG A 93 -14.90 32.34 54.71
CA ARG A 93 -14.39 30.96 54.53
C ARG A 93 -15.11 30.20 53.42
N VAL A 94 -16.42 30.34 53.31
CA VAL A 94 -17.21 29.72 52.23
C VAL A 94 -16.78 30.27 50.88
N VAL A 95 -16.64 31.59 50.76
CA VAL A 95 -16.16 32.26 49.55
C VAL A 95 -14.75 31.79 49.19
N ARG A 96 -13.81 31.76 50.15
CA ARG A 96 -12.45 31.21 49.92
C ARG A 96 -12.45 29.73 49.53
N LYS A 97 -13.39 28.92 50.03
CA LYS A 97 -13.57 27.52 49.59
C LYS A 97 -14.13 27.45 48.17
N ALA A 98 -15.08 28.32 47.82
CA ALA A 98 -15.64 28.40 46.48
C ALA A 98 -14.58 28.84 45.45
N PHE A 99 -13.79 29.88 45.73
CA PHE A 99 -12.68 30.30 44.88
C PHE A 99 -11.61 29.22 44.74
N ARG A 100 -11.24 28.51 45.82
CA ARG A 100 -10.33 27.36 45.73
C ARG A 100 -10.91 26.22 44.90
N LYS A 101 -12.23 25.96 44.98
CA LYS A 101 -12.92 24.97 44.16
C LYS A 101 -12.92 25.40 42.69
N LEU A 102 -13.19 26.67 42.42
CA LEU A 102 -13.17 27.25 41.06
C LEU A 102 -11.75 27.20 40.45
N ALA A 103 -10.72 27.55 41.23
CA ALA A 103 -9.33 27.45 40.81
C ALA A 103 -8.90 26.00 40.52
N LYS A 104 -9.36 25.03 41.34
CA LYS A 104 -9.14 23.60 41.06
C LYS A 104 -9.84 23.15 39.78
N ILE A 105 -11.07 23.59 39.54
CA ILE A 105 -11.81 23.27 38.31
C ILE A 105 -11.12 23.88 37.09
N ASN A 106 -10.70 25.15 37.15
CA ASN A 106 -9.97 25.81 36.06
C ASN A 106 -8.62 25.14 35.79
N LYS A 107 -7.85 24.80 36.82
CA LYS A 107 -6.58 24.06 36.65
C LYS A 107 -6.80 22.68 36.01
N LYS A 108 -7.90 22.00 36.36
CA LYS A 108 -8.28 20.70 35.77
C LYS A 108 -8.75 20.84 34.32
N ARG A 109 -9.35 21.98 33.94
CA ARG A 109 -9.72 22.31 32.56
C ARG A 109 -8.53 22.76 31.69
N GLN A 110 -7.55 23.45 32.26
CA GLN A 110 -6.37 23.94 31.52
C GLN A 110 -5.33 22.84 31.25
N GLN A 111 -5.23 21.81 32.10
CA GLN A 111 -4.33 20.67 31.89
C GLN A 111 -4.52 19.90 30.57
N PRO A 112 -5.75 19.52 30.15
CA PRO A 112 -5.96 18.84 28.88
C PRO A 112 -5.64 19.74 27.68
N LEU A 113 -6.04 21.02 27.72
CA LEU A 113 -5.77 21.99 26.64
C LEU A 113 -4.26 22.19 26.39
N ALA A 114 -3.45 22.28 27.45
CA ALA A 114 -2.00 22.40 27.31
C ALA A 114 -1.35 21.12 26.76
N ARG A 115 -1.90 19.94 27.07
CA ARG A 115 -1.43 18.67 26.51
C ARG A 115 -1.80 18.55 25.03
N GLU A 116 -3.02 18.94 24.68
CA GLU A 116 -3.54 18.97 23.31
C GLU A 116 -2.71 19.92 22.42
N ALA A 117 -2.38 21.11 22.92
CA ALA A 117 -1.46 22.03 22.24
C ALA A 117 -0.09 21.38 22.00
N SER A 118 0.52 20.76 23.02
CA SER A 118 1.80 20.06 22.84
C SER A 118 1.71 18.86 21.88
N SER A 119 0.55 18.20 21.78
CA SER A 119 0.35 17.12 20.81
C SER A 119 0.14 17.64 19.40
N ALA A 120 -0.52 18.79 19.24
CA ALA A 120 -0.68 19.47 17.97
C ALA A 120 0.67 19.95 17.41
N GLU A 121 1.52 20.55 18.25
CA GLU A 121 2.89 20.96 17.86
C GLU A 121 3.75 19.76 17.45
N ARG A 122 3.65 18.63 18.16
CA ARG A 122 4.33 17.38 17.76
C ARG A 122 3.80 16.84 16.44
N MET A 123 2.50 16.91 16.22
CA MET A 123 1.87 16.49 14.96
C MET A 123 2.30 17.37 13.79
N GLU A 124 2.35 18.68 13.99
CA GLU A 124 2.87 19.65 13.01
C GLU A 124 4.33 19.37 12.67
N THR A 125 5.17 19.08 13.67
CA THR A 125 6.57 18.69 13.45
C THR A 125 6.67 17.41 12.62
N LEU A 126 5.83 16.41 12.90
CA LEU A 126 5.78 15.17 12.12
C LEU A 126 5.31 15.43 10.68
N VAL A 127 4.29 16.27 10.49
CA VAL A 127 3.82 16.66 9.16
C VAL A 127 4.94 17.33 8.36
N HIS A 128 5.68 18.27 8.96
CA HIS A 128 6.84 18.87 8.30
C HIS A 128 7.92 17.84 7.96
N LEU A 129 8.19 16.88 8.85
CA LEU A 129 9.13 15.80 8.58
C LEU A 129 8.68 14.95 7.39
N VAL A 130 7.41 14.51 7.38
CA VAL A 130 6.84 13.71 6.29
C VAL A 130 6.88 14.48 4.97
N LEU A 131 6.51 15.76 4.97
CA LEU A 131 6.56 16.60 3.76
C LEU A 131 7.99 16.79 3.25
N SER A 132 8.96 17.00 4.15
CA SER A 132 10.38 17.13 3.77
C SER A 132 10.95 15.81 3.22
N GLN A 133 10.55 14.67 3.78
CA GLN A 133 10.93 13.35 3.29
C GLN A 133 10.27 13.05 1.94
N ASP A 134 8.98 13.34 1.77
CA ASP A 134 8.26 13.19 0.51
C ASP A 134 8.91 14.03 -0.60
N HIS A 135 9.29 15.28 -0.29
CA HIS A 135 10.04 16.12 -1.22
C HIS A 135 11.39 15.48 -1.61
N THR A 136 12.13 14.96 -0.64
CA THR A 136 13.42 14.28 -0.86
C THR A 136 13.24 13.03 -1.73
N ILE A 137 12.22 12.21 -1.46
CA ILE A 137 11.92 11.00 -2.24
C ILE A 137 11.57 11.38 -3.68
N ARG A 138 10.73 12.41 -3.88
CA ARG A 138 10.40 12.90 -5.23
C ARG A 138 11.64 13.39 -5.97
N GLN A 139 12.53 14.11 -5.30
CA GLN A 139 13.79 14.57 -5.88
C GLN A 139 14.71 13.39 -6.25
N GLN A 140 14.80 12.38 -5.39
CA GLN A 140 15.59 11.16 -5.65
C GLN A 140 15.02 10.37 -6.83
N ILE A 141 13.71 10.19 -6.92
CA ILE A 141 13.05 9.54 -8.05
C ILE A 141 13.33 10.30 -9.34
N GLN A 142 13.25 11.63 -9.32
CA GLN A 142 13.56 12.44 -10.49
C GLN A 142 15.02 12.27 -10.91
N ARG A 143 15.96 12.26 -9.95
CA ARG A 143 17.38 12.05 -10.22
C ARG A 143 17.66 10.66 -10.78
N LEU A 144 17.02 9.61 -10.27
CA LEU A 144 17.11 8.26 -10.81
C LEU A 144 16.66 8.23 -12.27
N ARG A 145 15.49 8.84 -12.58
CA ARG A 145 15.00 8.94 -13.96
C ARG A 145 15.93 9.73 -14.88
N GLU A 146 16.65 10.73 -14.38
CA GLU A 146 17.68 11.45 -15.16
C GLU A 146 18.89 10.57 -15.44
N LEU A 147 19.34 9.81 -14.44
CA LEU A 147 20.46 8.87 -14.56
C LEU A 147 20.12 7.71 -15.49
N ASP A 148 18.91 7.13 -15.41
CA ASP A 148 18.47 6.08 -16.33
C ASP A 148 18.50 6.56 -17.78
N ARG A 149 18.00 7.77 -18.05
CA ARG A 149 18.10 8.40 -19.39
C ARG A 149 19.54 8.69 -19.81
N GLU A 150 20.45 8.86 -18.86
CA GLU A 150 21.87 9.04 -19.16
C GLU A 150 22.53 7.70 -19.48
N ILE A 151 22.19 6.65 -18.74
CA ILE A 151 22.59 5.26 -19.03
C ILE A 151 22.12 4.88 -20.42
N ASP A 152 20.84 5.05 -20.75
CA ASP A 152 20.28 4.73 -22.08
C ASP A 152 21.06 5.44 -23.22
N ARG A 153 21.44 6.71 -23.01
CA ARG A 153 22.24 7.46 -23.98
C ARG A 153 23.64 6.88 -24.15
N TYR A 154 24.31 6.51 -23.05
CA TYR A 154 25.63 5.89 -23.13
C TYR A 154 25.55 4.48 -23.72
N GLU A 155 24.55 3.69 -23.36
CA GLU A 155 24.33 2.35 -23.91
C GLU A 155 24.05 2.42 -25.40
N ALA A 156 23.16 3.31 -25.85
CA ALA A 156 22.90 3.51 -27.28
C ALA A 156 24.17 3.95 -28.04
N LYS A 157 24.98 4.83 -27.46
CA LYS A 157 26.27 5.25 -28.05
C LYS A 157 27.24 4.07 -28.17
N ILE A 158 27.39 3.29 -27.10
CA ILE A 158 28.27 2.11 -27.09
C ILE A 158 27.76 1.05 -28.07
N HIS A 159 26.45 0.81 -28.11
CA HIS A 159 25.81 -0.12 -29.03
C HIS A 159 26.11 0.28 -30.47
N LEU A 160 25.89 1.55 -30.83
CA LEU A 160 26.16 2.07 -32.17
C LEU A 160 27.64 1.99 -32.55
N ASP A 161 28.54 2.31 -31.62
CA ASP A 161 29.98 2.15 -31.82
C ASP A 161 30.37 0.68 -32.06
N ARG A 162 29.79 -0.25 -31.28
CA ARG A 162 30.03 -1.69 -31.44
C ARG A 162 29.45 -2.22 -32.75
N MET A 163 28.26 -1.79 -33.15
CA MET A 163 27.66 -2.14 -34.44
C MET A 163 28.53 -1.66 -35.61
N LYS A 164 29.12 -0.47 -35.52
CA LYS A 164 30.03 0.04 -36.56
C LYS A 164 31.32 -0.76 -36.66
N ARG A 165 31.86 -1.23 -35.54
CA ARG A 165 33.13 -1.98 -35.50
C ARG A 165 32.96 -3.47 -35.80
N HIS A 166 31.89 -4.07 -35.33
CA HIS A 166 31.70 -5.53 -35.30
C HIS A 166 30.48 -6.00 -36.11
N GLY A 167 29.72 -5.07 -36.72
CA GLY A 167 28.51 -5.39 -37.47
C GLY A 167 27.26 -5.52 -36.59
N VAL A 168 26.10 -5.61 -37.21
CA VAL A 168 24.79 -5.69 -36.53
C VAL A 168 24.65 -6.95 -35.67
N ASN A 169 25.33 -8.04 -36.07
CA ASN A 169 25.29 -9.32 -35.37
C ASN A 169 26.27 -9.43 -34.20
N TYR A 170 26.98 -8.35 -33.82
CA TYR A 170 28.04 -8.42 -32.82
C TYR A 170 27.61 -9.05 -31.50
N VAL A 171 26.36 -8.85 -31.08
CA VAL A 171 25.82 -9.47 -29.87
C VAL A 171 25.75 -10.99 -30.04
N GLN A 172 25.17 -11.46 -31.15
CA GLN A 172 25.07 -12.87 -31.44
C GLN A 172 26.47 -13.50 -31.60
N ASP A 173 27.38 -12.79 -32.27
CA ASP A 173 28.76 -13.23 -32.43
C ASP A 173 29.48 -13.30 -31.08
N THR A 174 29.23 -12.40 -30.12
CA THR A 174 29.83 -12.52 -28.77
C THR A 174 29.38 -13.76 -28.00
N TYR A 175 28.14 -14.22 -28.21
CA TYR A 175 27.65 -15.46 -27.56
C TYR A 175 28.01 -16.72 -28.37
N LEU A 176 28.07 -16.62 -29.70
CA LEU A 176 28.39 -17.74 -30.58
C LEU A 176 29.89 -18.04 -30.70
N VAL A 177 30.75 -17.01 -30.62
CA VAL A 177 32.22 -17.16 -30.59
C VAL A 177 32.68 -17.94 -29.36
N GLY A 178 31.89 -17.96 -28.27
CA GLY A 178 32.11 -18.85 -27.12
C GLY A 178 31.77 -20.33 -27.35
N THR A 179 31.09 -20.67 -28.45
CA THR A 179 30.68 -22.06 -28.80
C THR A 179 31.36 -22.60 -30.07
N GLY A 180 32.01 -21.74 -30.86
CA GLY A 180 32.80 -22.13 -32.02
C GLY A 180 34.23 -21.68 -31.82
N GLY A 181 35.04 -22.50 -31.13
CA GLY A 181 36.48 -22.27 -31.01
C GLY A 181 37.11 -22.06 -32.38
N GLY A 182 37.74 -20.90 -32.55
CA GLY A 182 38.44 -20.51 -33.76
C GLY A 182 38.87 -19.07 -33.64
N GLU A 183 39.92 -18.83 -32.85
CA GLU A 183 40.66 -17.58 -32.97
C GLU A 183 41.07 -17.35 -34.44
N PRO A 184 40.94 -16.14 -34.98
CA PRO A 184 41.57 -15.81 -36.25
C PRO A 184 43.08 -15.69 -35.99
N GLU A 185 43.79 -16.81 -36.18
CA GLU A 185 45.26 -16.84 -36.33
C GLU A 185 45.69 -15.78 -37.36
N PRO A 186 46.53 -14.80 -37.00
CA PRO A 186 47.00 -13.78 -37.92
C PRO A 186 48.16 -14.36 -38.73
N GLY A 187 47.85 -15.14 -39.78
CA GLY A 187 48.93 -15.76 -40.55
C GLY A 187 48.59 -16.60 -41.78
N ARG A 188 47.38 -16.54 -42.34
CA ARG A 188 47.06 -17.31 -43.56
C ARG A 188 46.82 -16.43 -44.78
N GLU A 189 47.84 -16.42 -45.64
CA GLU A 189 47.88 -15.89 -47.00
C GLU A 189 46.63 -16.22 -47.85
N PRO A 190 46.21 -15.31 -48.76
CA PRO A 190 45.02 -15.49 -49.57
C PRO A 190 45.32 -16.36 -50.79
N GLY A 191 45.01 -17.66 -50.71
CA GLY A 191 45.15 -18.58 -51.83
C GLY A 191 44.10 -19.67 -51.79
N GLY A 192 42.98 -19.46 -52.48
CA GLY A 192 41.94 -20.48 -52.58
C GLY A 192 40.63 -19.93 -53.11
N VAL A 193 40.60 -19.66 -54.41
CA VAL A 193 39.37 -19.41 -55.17
C VAL A 193 38.44 -20.61 -55.02
N ALA A 194 37.39 -20.48 -54.21
CA ALA A 194 36.23 -21.36 -54.24
C ALA A 194 35.02 -20.49 -54.63
N GLN A 195 34.52 -20.75 -55.84
CA GLN A 195 33.32 -20.13 -56.39
C GLN A 195 32.13 -20.27 -55.44
N PRO A 196 31.25 -19.27 -55.34
CA PRO A 196 30.13 -19.36 -54.43
C PRO A 196 29.01 -20.17 -55.08
N ALA A 197 28.63 -21.29 -54.45
CA ALA A 197 27.30 -21.87 -54.60
C ALA A 197 26.25 -21.00 -53.88
N ALA A 198 26.16 -19.72 -54.24
CA ALA A 198 25.37 -18.69 -53.54
C ALA A 198 23.84 -18.78 -53.74
N GLY A 199 23.34 -19.73 -54.54
CA GLY A 199 21.90 -19.87 -54.80
C GLY A 199 21.13 -20.62 -53.71
N ARG A 200 21.60 -21.81 -53.32
CA ARG A 200 20.81 -22.71 -52.44
C ARG A 200 20.60 -22.19 -51.01
N PRO A 201 21.62 -21.65 -50.30
CA PRO A 201 21.40 -21.16 -48.94
C PRO A 201 20.49 -19.92 -48.88
N ALA A 202 20.47 -19.11 -49.94
CA ALA A 202 19.63 -17.92 -50.04
C ALA A 202 18.17 -18.30 -50.34
N GLU A 203 17.94 -19.26 -51.24
CA GLU A 203 16.61 -19.82 -51.54
C GLU A 203 16.01 -20.53 -50.32
N ASP A 204 16.82 -21.32 -49.60
CA ASP A 204 16.39 -21.99 -48.37
C ASP A 204 16.05 -20.99 -47.25
N TYR A 205 16.81 -19.90 -47.13
CA TYR A 205 16.52 -18.82 -46.19
C TYR A 205 15.24 -18.08 -46.56
N ALA A 206 15.05 -17.73 -47.84
CA ALA A 206 13.84 -17.10 -48.34
C ALA A 206 12.61 -17.96 -48.08
N ARG A 207 12.69 -19.26 -48.35
CA ARG A 207 11.60 -20.22 -48.07
C ARG A 207 11.23 -20.28 -46.59
N ARG A 208 12.23 -20.25 -45.69
CA ARG A 208 11.98 -20.21 -44.23
C ARG A 208 11.39 -18.88 -43.79
N GLN A 209 11.77 -17.77 -44.41
CA GLN A 209 11.16 -16.47 -44.12
C GLN A 209 9.71 -16.39 -44.59
N GLU A 210 9.41 -16.91 -45.78
CA GLU A 210 8.03 -17.04 -46.24
C GLU A 210 7.21 -17.95 -45.32
N GLN A 211 7.80 -19.06 -44.84
CA GLN A 211 7.14 -19.93 -43.89
C GLN A 211 6.86 -19.23 -42.55
N ARG A 212 7.80 -18.42 -42.04
CA ARG A 212 7.59 -17.61 -40.84
C ARG A 212 6.49 -16.58 -41.04
N ALA A 213 6.50 -15.84 -42.15
CA ALA A 213 5.45 -14.86 -42.47
C ALA A 213 4.06 -15.50 -42.52
N ARG A 214 3.93 -16.69 -43.14
CA ARG A 214 2.66 -17.45 -43.15
C ARG A 214 2.21 -17.89 -41.77
N GLN A 215 3.15 -18.26 -40.90
CA GLN A 215 2.84 -18.63 -39.52
C GLN A 215 2.41 -17.42 -38.69
N GLU A 216 3.05 -16.27 -38.88
CA GLU A 216 2.70 -15.00 -38.24
C GLU A 216 1.30 -14.53 -38.68
N GLU A 217 0.99 -14.57 -39.97
CA GLU A 217 -0.35 -14.24 -40.49
C GLU A 217 -1.44 -15.15 -39.92
N LEU A 218 -1.17 -16.47 -39.82
CA LEU A 218 -2.10 -17.40 -39.19
C LEU A 218 -2.31 -17.10 -37.70
N LEU A 219 -1.26 -16.70 -36.99
CA LEU A 219 -1.36 -16.32 -35.58
C LEU A 219 -2.19 -15.05 -35.40
N GLU A 220 -2.00 -14.05 -36.27
CA GLU A 220 -2.79 -12.81 -36.27
C GLU A 220 -4.27 -13.10 -36.53
N HIS A 221 -4.58 -13.95 -37.51
CA HIS A 221 -5.94 -14.38 -37.80
C HIS A 221 -6.58 -15.11 -36.61
N LEU A 222 -5.90 -16.10 -36.05
CA LEU A 222 -6.41 -16.85 -34.90
C LEU A 222 -6.59 -15.95 -33.67
N ALA A 223 -5.70 -14.98 -33.46
CA ALA A 223 -5.83 -14.01 -32.38
C ALA A 223 -7.07 -13.12 -32.57
N ALA A 224 -7.36 -12.70 -33.80
CA ALA A 224 -8.58 -11.95 -34.13
C ALA A 224 -9.84 -12.79 -33.86
N GLU A 225 -9.88 -14.04 -34.31
CA GLU A 225 -11.01 -14.96 -34.07
C GLU A 225 -11.25 -15.18 -32.56
N ILE A 226 -10.19 -15.43 -31.78
CA ILE A 226 -10.32 -15.59 -30.33
C ILE A 226 -10.87 -14.31 -29.68
N GLN A 227 -10.42 -13.15 -30.14
CA GLN A 227 -10.88 -11.86 -29.61
C GLN A 227 -12.35 -11.60 -29.94
N GLU A 228 -12.78 -11.90 -31.17
CA GLU A 228 -14.17 -11.82 -31.59
C GLU A 228 -15.05 -12.76 -30.76
N GLU A 229 -14.65 -14.03 -30.60
CA GLU A 229 -15.38 -14.99 -29.76
C GLU A 229 -15.50 -14.53 -28.30
N LEU A 230 -14.43 -13.98 -27.73
CA LEU A 230 -14.46 -13.44 -26.37
C LEU A 230 -15.43 -12.27 -26.25
N ASN A 231 -15.41 -11.36 -27.21
CA ASN A 231 -16.30 -10.21 -27.26
C ASN A 231 -17.78 -10.65 -27.41
N GLU A 232 -18.06 -11.59 -28.31
CA GLU A 232 -19.41 -12.14 -28.48
C GLU A 232 -19.95 -12.79 -27.21
N ARG A 233 -19.12 -13.62 -26.54
CA ARG A 233 -19.50 -14.26 -25.27
C ARG A 233 -19.71 -13.25 -24.16
N TRP A 234 -18.90 -12.19 -24.12
CA TRP A 234 -19.07 -11.10 -23.16
C TRP A 234 -20.38 -10.35 -23.41
N MET A 235 -20.66 -9.98 -24.67
CA MET A 235 -21.91 -9.32 -25.07
C MET A 235 -23.13 -10.21 -24.79
N LYS A 236 -23.04 -11.51 -25.03
CA LYS A 236 -24.12 -12.46 -24.73
C LYS A 236 -24.43 -12.52 -23.24
N ARG A 237 -23.41 -12.68 -22.39
CA ARG A 237 -23.58 -12.68 -20.93
C ARG A 237 -24.18 -11.36 -20.43
N ARG A 238 -23.74 -10.23 -20.98
CA ARG A 238 -24.23 -8.92 -20.58
C ARG A 238 -25.67 -8.65 -21.02
N ARG A 239 -26.06 -9.13 -22.21
CA ARG A 239 -27.46 -9.13 -22.65
C ARG A 239 -28.34 -9.99 -21.75
N GLU A 240 -27.89 -11.21 -21.42
CA GLU A 240 -28.60 -12.10 -20.49
C GLU A 240 -28.75 -11.46 -19.09
N GLU A 241 -27.73 -10.78 -18.56
CA GLU A 241 -27.82 -10.02 -17.30
C GLU A 241 -28.83 -8.87 -17.37
N LEU A 242 -28.85 -8.12 -18.47
CA LEU A 242 -29.81 -7.02 -18.68
C LEU A 242 -31.24 -7.54 -18.85
N GLU A 243 -31.43 -8.65 -19.57
CA GLU A 243 -32.73 -9.32 -19.72
C GLU A 243 -33.24 -9.89 -18.39
N LEU A 244 -32.35 -10.47 -17.56
CA LEU A 244 -32.69 -10.92 -16.21
C LEU A 244 -33.01 -9.75 -15.27
N ALA A 245 -32.33 -8.61 -15.42
CA ALA A 245 -32.62 -7.39 -14.68
C ALA A 245 -33.93 -6.71 -15.14
N ALA A 246 -34.35 -6.94 -16.39
CA ALA A 246 -35.60 -6.43 -16.98
C ALA A 246 -36.82 -7.36 -16.77
N GLY A 247 -36.66 -8.50 -16.09
CA GLY A 247 -37.73 -9.44 -15.77
C GLY A 247 -38.84 -8.86 -14.85
N PRO A 248 -40.05 -9.46 -14.83
CA PRO A 248 -41.33 -8.75 -14.63
C PRO A 248 -41.54 -8.31 -13.18
N GLY A 249 -41.18 -7.07 -12.88
CA GLY A 249 -41.40 -6.42 -11.57
C GLY A 249 -42.21 -5.12 -11.62
N LEU A 250 -42.83 -4.78 -12.75
CA LEU A 250 -43.60 -3.53 -12.92
C LEU A 250 -44.99 -3.75 -13.56
N ALA A 251 -45.67 -4.82 -13.15
CA ALA A 251 -47.11 -4.94 -13.33
C ALA A 251 -47.70 -5.21 -11.94
N GLU A 252 -47.99 -4.13 -11.21
CA GLU A 252 -48.88 -4.01 -10.03
C GLU A 252 -48.44 -2.80 -9.19
N THR A 253 -48.64 -1.58 -9.71
CA THR A 253 -49.02 -0.41 -8.90
C THR A 253 -49.55 0.67 -9.84
N ASP A 254 -50.87 0.83 -9.85
CA ASP A 254 -51.54 1.98 -10.44
C ASP A 254 -51.03 3.29 -9.80
N CYS A 255 -50.47 4.20 -10.61
CA CYS A 255 -50.64 5.64 -10.41
C CYS A 255 -50.33 6.40 -11.72
N ASP A 256 -51.40 6.67 -12.46
CA ASP A 256 -51.70 7.94 -13.13
C ASP A 256 -50.53 8.93 -13.32
N THR A 257 -49.88 8.94 -14.49
CA THR A 257 -49.44 10.18 -15.16
C THR A 257 -49.26 9.91 -16.66
N THR A 258 -49.99 10.66 -17.46
CA THR A 258 -49.94 10.68 -18.93
C THR A 258 -48.59 11.23 -19.41
N GLU A 259 -48.14 10.74 -20.57
CA GLU A 259 -47.04 11.25 -21.41
C GLU A 259 -45.61 10.80 -21.06
N LEU A 260 -45.16 9.71 -21.70
CA LEU A 260 -44.15 9.74 -22.79
C LEU A 260 -43.78 8.30 -23.16
N SER A 261 -44.44 7.81 -24.20
CA SER A 261 -44.09 6.59 -24.92
C SER A 261 -42.75 6.79 -25.65
N GLY A 262 -41.78 5.90 -25.42
CA GLY A 262 -40.58 5.78 -26.27
C GLY A 262 -39.20 5.62 -25.61
N GLY A 263 -39.10 5.25 -24.33
CA GLY A 263 -37.81 5.26 -23.59
C GLY A 263 -36.99 3.96 -23.59
N GLY A 264 -37.62 2.78 -23.54
CA GLY A 264 -36.91 1.53 -23.20
C GLY A 264 -35.96 1.00 -24.28
N GLU A 265 -36.40 0.96 -25.54
CA GLU A 265 -35.58 0.42 -26.64
C GLU A 265 -34.47 1.39 -27.08
N GLY A 266 -34.73 2.70 -26.98
CA GLY A 266 -33.75 3.74 -27.30
C GLY A 266 -32.59 3.79 -26.31
N GLU A 267 -32.88 3.63 -25.02
CA GLU A 267 -31.85 3.63 -23.96
C GLU A 267 -30.91 2.42 -24.07
N LEU A 268 -31.48 1.23 -24.33
CA LEU A 268 -30.71 0.00 -24.59
C LEU A 268 -29.86 0.10 -25.86
N HIS A 269 -30.36 0.72 -26.92
CA HIS A 269 -29.60 0.93 -28.15
C HIS A 269 -28.46 1.95 -27.96
N LEU A 270 -28.71 3.02 -27.20
CA LEU A 270 -27.69 4.01 -26.86
C LEU A 270 -26.60 3.43 -25.96
N GLU A 271 -26.95 2.53 -25.03
CA GLU A 271 -25.97 1.77 -24.25
C GLU A 271 -25.16 0.81 -25.12
N HIS A 272 -25.80 0.13 -26.06
CA HIS A 272 -25.13 -0.75 -27.02
C HIS A 272 -24.11 0.01 -27.89
N GLU A 273 -24.46 1.19 -28.40
CA GLU A 273 -23.57 2.06 -29.18
C GLU A 273 -22.43 2.65 -28.33
N ARG A 274 -22.70 2.98 -27.06
CA ARG A 274 -21.69 3.44 -26.10
C ARG A 274 -20.65 2.36 -25.77
N VAL A 275 -21.05 1.09 -25.77
CA VAL A 275 -20.15 -0.03 -25.53
C VAL A 275 -19.30 -0.36 -26.76
N LYS A 276 -19.89 -0.33 -27.97
CA LYS A 276 -19.11 -0.44 -29.23
C LYS A 276 -17.99 0.61 -29.31
N THR A 277 -18.28 1.83 -28.89
CA THR A 277 -17.30 2.93 -28.88
C THR A 277 -16.23 2.80 -27.79
N GLN A 278 -16.55 2.19 -26.64
CA GLN A 278 -15.56 1.86 -25.60
C GLN A 278 -14.59 0.75 -26.04
N LEU A 279 -15.05 -0.21 -26.83
CA LEU A 279 -14.20 -1.29 -27.35
C LEU A 279 -13.29 -0.83 -28.51
N SER A 280 -13.78 0.07 -29.38
CA SER A 280 -12.93 0.65 -30.43
C SER A 280 -11.78 1.49 -29.86
N THR A 281 -11.96 2.06 -28.67
CA THR A 281 -10.93 2.80 -27.94
C THR A 281 -9.96 1.89 -27.17
N SER A 282 -10.41 0.73 -26.67
CA SER A 282 -9.50 -0.27 -26.10
C SER A 282 -8.64 -1.01 -27.14
N LEU A 283 -8.98 -0.90 -28.43
CA LEU A 283 -8.23 -1.47 -29.56
C LEU A 283 -6.91 -0.73 -29.86
N TYR A 284 -6.70 0.46 -29.27
CA TYR A 284 -5.54 1.35 -29.51
C TYR A 284 -4.60 1.47 -28.29
N ILE A 285 -4.76 0.64 -27.27
CA ILE A 285 -3.84 0.52 -26.11
C ILE A 285 -3.16 -0.84 -26.20
#